data_AF-A0AAX3LJU9-F1
#
_entry.id   AF-A0AAX3LJU9-F1
#
_cell.length_a   1.000
_cell.length_b   1.000
_cell.length_c   1.000
_cell.angle_alpha   90.00
_cell.angle_beta   90.00
_cell.angle_gamma   90.00
#
_symmetry.space_group_name_H-M   'P 1'
#
loop_
_entity.id
_entity.type
_entity.pdbx_description
1 polymer ?
#
loop_
_entity_poly.entity_id
_entity_poly.type
_entity_poly.pdbx_seq_one_letter_code
_entity_poly.pdbx_strand_id
1 'polypeptide(L)'
;MDFSKIDFTHDCFIDLHVGNYGSLSGLFFSGKTDLATLERLFTDSHDWKKSFQREGRQYVMGFVDPGNVQLINFIQHAFTTQKELDEKFYREHGFYEQSHDFFDIWFDNDVSDVQISFPYFIKDGI
;
A
#
# COMPACT_ATOMS: atom_id res chain seq x y z
N MET A 1 -8.85 -14.80 10.68
CA MET A 1 -7.71 -14.01 11.21
C MET A 1 -8.19 -13.29 12.47
N ASP A 2 -7.31 -13.03 13.45
CA ASP A 2 -7.64 -12.20 14.61
C ASP A 2 -7.14 -10.77 14.38
N PHE A 3 -8.04 -9.90 13.91
CA PHE A 3 -7.72 -8.53 13.52
C PHE A 3 -7.41 -7.61 14.71
N SER A 4 -7.78 -7.99 15.94
CA SER A 4 -7.48 -7.18 17.14
C SER A 4 -5.97 -7.07 17.43
N LYS A 5 -5.16 -7.89 16.78
CA LYS A 5 -3.69 -7.90 16.90
C LYS A 5 -2.99 -7.01 15.88
N ILE A 6 -3.73 -6.44 14.92
CA ILE A 6 -3.20 -5.64 13.81
C ILE A 6 -3.35 -4.16 14.15
N ASP A 7 -2.27 -3.41 13.93
CA ASP A 7 -2.23 -1.96 14.11
C ASP A 7 -2.62 -1.26 12.82
N PHE A 8 -3.92 -1.05 12.62
CA PHE A 8 -4.46 -0.33 11.46
C PHE A 8 -4.21 1.19 11.49
N THR A 9 -3.57 1.70 12.54
CA THR A 9 -3.22 3.11 12.66
C THR A 9 -1.79 3.43 12.23
N HIS A 10 -0.97 2.39 12.06
CA HIS A 10 0.39 2.51 11.52
C HIS A 10 0.38 2.56 9.99
N ASP A 11 1.54 2.80 9.39
CA ASP A 11 1.66 2.80 7.94
C ASP A 11 1.34 1.43 7.33
N CYS A 12 0.62 1.47 6.22
CA CYS A 12 0.23 0.31 5.44
C CYS A 12 1.12 0.23 4.19
N PHE A 13 1.68 -0.95 3.90
CA PHE A 13 2.43 -1.18 2.68
C PHE A 13 1.57 -1.84 1.63
N ILE A 14 1.58 -1.33 0.40
CA ILE A 14 0.97 -1.97 -0.76
C ILE A 14 2.07 -2.43 -1.70
N ASP A 15 2.03 -3.69 -2.12
CA ASP A 15 2.97 -4.29 -3.06
C ASP A 15 2.21 -4.77 -4.31
N LEU A 16 2.73 -4.43 -5.49
CA LEU A 16 2.14 -4.73 -6.79
C LEU A 16 2.88 -5.89 -7.45
N HIS A 17 2.13 -6.94 -7.77
CA HIS A 17 2.65 -8.12 -8.45
C HIS A 17 2.19 -8.13 -9.90
N VAL A 18 3.09 -8.42 -10.84
CA VAL A 18 2.78 -8.45 -12.29
C VAL A 18 3.08 -9.85 -12.83
N GLY A 19 2.02 -10.65 -12.99
CA GLY A 19 2.08 -11.98 -13.60
C GLY A 19 3.24 -12.84 -13.09
N ASN A 20 4.10 -13.30 -14.00
CA ASN A 20 5.25 -14.14 -13.67
C ASN A 20 6.49 -13.37 -13.19
N TYR A 21 6.45 -12.04 -13.19
CA TYR A 21 7.57 -11.21 -12.71
C TYR A 21 7.60 -11.12 -11.18
N GLY A 22 6.46 -11.34 -10.50
CA GLY A 22 6.32 -11.21 -9.06
C GLY A 22 6.20 -9.75 -8.62
N SER A 23 6.62 -9.45 -7.39
CA SER A 23 6.65 -8.09 -6.83
C SER A 23 7.56 -7.18 -7.67
N LEU A 24 7.00 -6.08 -8.18
CA LEU A 24 7.76 -5.09 -8.95
C LEU A 24 7.92 -3.77 -8.21
N SER A 25 6.90 -3.30 -7.51
CA SER A 25 6.94 -2.02 -6.80
C SER A 25 6.00 -2.01 -5.61
N GLY A 26 6.31 -1.21 -4.60
CA GLY A 26 5.47 -1.03 -3.43
C GLY A 26 5.60 0.34 -2.78
N LEU A 27 4.56 0.74 -2.08
CA LEU A 27 4.43 2.07 -1.48
C LEU A 27 3.81 2.01 -0.09
N PHE A 28 4.33 2.84 0.82
CA PHE A 28 3.74 3.04 2.14
C PHE A 28 2.72 4.16 2.14
N PHE A 29 1.59 3.92 2.78
CA PHE A 29 0.51 4.87 3.01
C PHE A 29 0.33 5.09 4.51
N SER A 30 0.25 6.34 4.94
CA SER A 30 0.12 6.72 6.36
C SER A 30 -1.01 7.72 6.62
N GLY A 31 -1.69 8.19 5.57
CA GLY A 31 -2.82 9.11 5.68
C GLY A 31 -4.01 8.43 6.35
N LYS A 32 -4.62 9.08 7.36
CA LYS A 32 -5.73 8.49 8.13
C LYS A 32 -6.89 7.98 7.26
N THR A 33 -7.26 8.74 6.22
CA THR A 33 -8.33 8.35 5.28
C THR A 33 -7.92 7.17 4.41
N ASP A 34 -6.64 7.12 4.01
CA ASP A 34 -6.07 6.02 3.24
C ASP A 34 -6.09 4.75 4.06
N LEU A 35 -5.58 4.82 5.29
CA LEU A 35 -5.55 3.69 6.22
C LEU A 35 -6.94 3.11 6.49
N ALA A 36 -7.97 3.94 6.64
CA ALA A 36 -9.35 3.45 6.82
C ALA A 36 -9.88 2.69 5.59
N THR A 37 -9.50 3.12 4.38
CA THR A 37 -9.88 2.43 3.14
C THR A 37 -9.11 1.12 3.01
N LEU A 38 -7.81 1.14 3.30
CA LEU A 38 -6.92 -0.02 3.23
C LEU A 38 -7.24 -1.07 4.28
N GLU A 39 -7.63 -0.66 5.50
CA GLU A 39 -8.11 -1.57 6.56
C GLU A 39 -9.33 -2.35 6.07
N ARG A 40 -10.28 -1.69 5.41
CA ARG A 40 -11.45 -2.35 4.84
C ARG A 40 -11.07 -3.36 3.77
N LEU A 41 -10.24 -2.97 2.80
CA LEU A 41 -9.75 -3.88 1.75
C LEU A 41 -9.00 -5.07 2.35
N PHE A 42 -8.19 -4.85 3.39
CA PHE A 42 -7.42 -5.87 4.06
C PHE A 42 -8.27 -6.85 4.87
N THR A 43 -9.33 -6.36 5.52
CA THR A 43 -10.24 -7.22 6.31
C THR A 43 -11.19 -8.02 5.43
N ASP A 44 -11.54 -7.50 4.25
CA ASP A 44 -12.30 -8.18 3.20
C ASP A 44 -11.44 -9.17 2.36
N SER A 45 -10.11 -9.15 2.57
CA SER A 45 -9.14 -10.02 1.91
C SER A 45 -9.27 -11.50 2.30
N HIS A 46 -8.41 -12.33 1.72
CA HIS A 46 -8.20 -13.74 2.08
C HIS A 46 -6.70 -14.07 2.15
N ASP A 47 -6.39 -15.24 2.70
CA ASP A 47 -5.03 -15.80 2.75
C ASP A 47 -3.98 -14.96 3.49
N TRP A 48 -4.33 -14.44 4.67
CA TRP A 48 -3.41 -13.67 5.49
C TRP A 48 -2.13 -14.44 5.85
N LYS A 49 -0.98 -13.89 5.48
CA LYS A 49 0.34 -14.49 5.68
C LYS A 49 1.29 -13.47 6.28
N LYS A 50 2.31 -13.95 7.00
CA LYS A 50 3.42 -13.08 7.40
C LYS A 50 4.11 -12.55 6.14
N SER A 51 4.37 -11.25 6.13
CA SER A 51 5.07 -10.53 5.07
C SER A 51 6.52 -10.29 5.51
N PHE A 52 6.92 -9.03 5.72
CA PHE A 52 8.26 -8.64 6.18
C PHE A 52 8.28 -8.13 7.63
N GLN A 53 9.48 -7.84 8.15
CA GLN A 53 9.67 -7.11 9.41
C GLN A 53 10.27 -5.74 9.13
N ARG A 54 9.75 -4.70 9.79
CA ARG A 54 10.26 -3.34 9.72
C ARG A 54 10.09 -2.67 11.08
N GLU A 55 11.12 -1.99 11.56
CA GLU A 55 11.05 -1.21 12.82
C GLU A 55 10.56 -2.03 14.03
N GLY A 56 10.98 -3.30 14.11
CA GLY A 56 10.58 -4.22 15.18
C GLY A 56 9.13 -4.75 15.08
N ARG A 57 8.40 -4.38 14.02
CA ARG A 57 7.04 -4.84 13.75
C ARG A 57 7.04 -5.91 12.66
N GLN A 58 6.30 -6.99 12.91
CA GLN A 58 6.00 -7.98 11.87
C GLN A 58 4.77 -7.52 11.10
N TYR A 59 4.89 -7.43 9.78
CA TYR A 59 3.77 -7.17 8.88
C TYR A 59 3.07 -8.46 8.48
N VAL A 60 1.76 -8.38 8.33
CA VAL A 60 0.90 -9.41 7.79
C VAL A 60 0.26 -8.86 6.52
N MET A 61 0.35 -9.63 5.44
CA MET A 61 -0.24 -9.28 4.15
C MET A 61 -1.55 -10.02 3.93
N GLY A 62 -2.46 -9.39 3.20
CA GLY A 62 -3.62 -9.99 2.55
C GLY A 62 -3.64 -9.68 1.06
N PHE A 63 -4.21 -10.56 0.26
CA PHE A 63 -4.37 -10.39 -1.19
C PHE A 63 -5.66 -9.64 -1.53
N VAL A 64 -5.56 -8.68 -2.44
CA VAL A 64 -6.69 -7.91 -2.96
C VAL A 64 -6.69 -8.02 -4.48
N ASP A 65 -7.86 -8.33 -5.04
CA ASP A 65 -8.07 -8.38 -6.48
C ASP A 65 -7.81 -6.98 -7.09
N PRO A 66 -6.91 -6.85 -8.08
CA PRO A 66 -6.65 -5.59 -8.78
C PRO A 66 -7.92 -5.02 -9.46
N GLY A 67 -8.90 -5.85 -9.79
CA GLY A 67 -10.22 -5.47 -10.28
C GLY A 67 -11.19 -4.94 -9.22
N ASN A 68 -10.79 -4.90 -7.93
CA ASN A 68 -11.64 -4.36 -6.87
C ASN A 68 -11.89 -2.86 -7.06
N VAL A 69 -13.15 -2.48 -7.21
CA VAL A 69 -13.55 -1.08 -7.48
C VAL A 69 -13.10 -0.10 -6.38
N GLN A 70 -13.11 -0.51 -5.12
CA GLN A 70 -12.66 0.34 -4.02
C GLN A 70 -11.14 0.56 -4.08
N LEU A 71 -10.38 -0.48 -4.41
CA LEU A 71 -8.93 -0.37 -4.62
C LEU A 71 -8.61 0.54 -5.80
N ILE A 72 -9.26 0.34 -6.95
CA ILE A 72 -9.05 1.16 -8.16
C ILE A 72 -9.29 2.65 -7.85
N ASN A 73 -10.41 2.97 -7.19
CA ASN A 73 -10.74 4.33 -6.82
C ASN A 73 -9.71 4.92 -5.84
N PHE A 74 -9.25 4.12 -4.88
CA PHE A 74 -8.22 4.51 -3.93
C PHE A 74 -6.90 4.86 -4.65
N ILE A 75 -6.40 3.99 -5.52
CA ILE A 75 -5.14 4.21 -6.25
C ILE A 75 -5.23 5.44 -7.17
N GLN A 76 -6.37 5.63 -7.86
CA GLN A 76 -6.60 6.81 -8.71
C GLN A 76 -6.59 8.11 -7.91
N HIS A 77 -7.20 8.11 -6.71
CA HIS A 77 -7.18 9.27 -5.82
C HIS A 77 -5.75 9.55 -5.32
N ALA A 78 -5.05 8.53 -4.84
CA ALA A 78 -3.68 8.64 -4.37
C ALA A 78 -2.73 9.18 -5.46
N PHE A 79 -2.86 8.68 -6.70
CA PHE A 79 -2.10 9.17 -7.85
C PHE A 79 -2.36 10.66 -8.12
N THR A 80 -3.62 11.09 -8.08
CA THR A 80 -3.99 12.49 -8.31
C THR A 80 -3.36 13.39 -7.25
N THR A 81 -3.43 13.00 -5.97
CA THR A 81 -2.80 13.73 -4.88
C THR A 81 -1.28 13.79 -5.02
N GLN A 82 -0.62 12.68 -5.35
CA GLN A 82 0.82 12.65 -5.55
C GLN A 82 1.25 13.59 -6.69
N LYS A 83 0.53 13.55 -7.82
CA LYS A 83 0.79 14.43 -8.96
C LYS A 83 0.66 15.91 -8.59
N GLU A 84 -0.33 16.28 -7.79
CA GLU A 84 -0.48 17.66 -7.31
C GLU A 84 0.70 18.10 -6.43
N LEU A 85 1.22 17.20 -5.59
CA LEU A 85 2.40 17.44 -4.75
C LEU A 85 3.66 17.59 -5.59
N ASP A 86 3.89 16.70 -6.56
CA ASP A 86 5.06 16.72 -7.46
C ASP A 86 5.08 18.02 -8.27
N GLU A 87 3.94 18.42 -8.82
CA GLU A 87 3.78 19.67 -9.56
C GLU A 87 3.99 20.91 -8.68
N LYS A 88 3.56 20.86 -7.42
CA LYS A 88 3.83 21.94 -6.46
C LYS A 88 5.33 22.03 -6.16
N PHE A 89 5.97 20.90 -5.90
CA PHE A 89 7.40 20.83 -5.65
C PHE A 89 8.21 21.39 -6.83
N TYR A 90 7.87 20.99 -8.06
CA TYR A 90 8.50 21.52 -9.27
C TYR A 90 8.37 23.04 -9.37
N ARG A 91 7.18 23.60 -9.10
CA ARG A 91 6.99 25.06 -9.11
C ARG A 91 7.83 25.79 -8.07
N GLU A 92 8.09 25.16 -6.92
CA GLU A 92 8.85 25.75 -5.82
C GLU A 92 10.37 25.63 -6.00
N HIS A 93 10.83 24.55 -6.66
CA HIS A 93 12.26 24.19 -6.70
C HIS A 93 12.88 24.17 -8.10
N GLY A 94 12.07 24.16 -9.17
CA GLY A 94 12.52 24.16 -10.56
C GLY A 94 13.01 22.80 -11.08
N PHE A 95 12.78 21.71 -10.34
CA PHE A 95 13.07 20.34 -10.75
C PHE A 95 12.04 19.37 -10.14
N TYR A 96 11.84 18.23 -10.78
CA TYR A 96 10.99 17.16 -10.23
C TYR A 96 11.82 16.28 -9.28
N GLU A 97 11.23 15.90 -8.15
CA GLU A 97 11.81 14.87 -7.29
C GLU A 97 11.72 13.50 -7.98
N GLN A 98 12.68 12.62 -7.70
CA GLN A 98 12.58 11.23 -8.17
C GLN A 98 11.46 10.55 -7.39
N SER A 99 10.31 10.35 -8.03
CA SER A 99 9.17 9.64 -7.46
C SER A 99 9.37 8.12 -7.53
N HIS A 100 8.59 7.41 -6.72
CA HIS A 100 8.51 5.96 -6.79
C HIS A 100 7.75 5.54 -8.07
N ASP A 101 8.15 4.43 -8.68
CA ASP A 101 7.52 3.88 -9.89
C ASP A 101 6.17 3.20 -9.64
N PHE A 102 5.70 3.14 -8.40
CA PHE A 102 4.47 2.44 -8.01
C PHE A 102 3.26 2.75 -8.89
N PHE A 103 2.98 4.03 -9.17
CA PHE A 103 1.83 4.41 -9.99
C PHE A 103 2.05 4.08 -11.47
N ASP A 104 3.27 4.25 -11.98
CA ASP A 104 3.61 3.86 -13.35
C ASP A 104 3.42 2.35 -13.53
N ILE A 105 3.87 1.55 -12.55
CA ILE A 105 3.65 0.10 -12.56
C ILE A 105 2.16 -0.23 -12.55
N TRP A 106 1.36 0.43 -11.70
CA TRP A 106 -0.09 0.22 -11.64
C TRP A 106 -0.80 0.51 -12.97
N PHE A 107 -0.45 1.61 -13.64
CA PHE A 107 -1.14 2.04 -14.86
C PHE A 107 -0.62 1.37 -16.14
N ASP A 108 0.67 1.05 -16.21
CA ASP A 108 1.31 0.55 -17.43
C ASP A 108 1.39 -0.97 -17.51
N ASN A 109 1.01 -1.69 -16.44
CA ASN A 109 1.10 -3.15 -16.39
C ASN A 109 -0.23 -3.81 -16.03
N ASP A 110 -0.37 -5.06 -16.46
CA ASP A 110 -1.44 -5.95 -16.01
C ASP A 110 -1.07 -6.51 -14.63
N VAL A 111 -1.39 -5.75 -13.58
CA VAL A 111 -1.19 -6.16 -12.19
C VAL A 111 -2.03 -7.41 -11.94
N SER A 112 -1.38 -8.52 -11.56
CA SER A 112 -2.08 -9.79 -11.32
C SER A 112 -2.62 -9.88 -9.90
N ASP A 113 -1.89 -9.31 -8.93
CA ASP A 113 -2.26 -9.38 -7.52
C ASP A 113 -1.76 -8.12 -6.78
N VAL A 114 -2.53 -7.67 -5.80
CA VAL A 114 -2.11 -6.61 -4.87
C VAL A 114 -2.02 -7.18 -3.46
N GLN A 115 -0.89 -6.96 -2.81
CA GLN A 115 -0.70 -7.35 -1.41
C GLN A 115 -0.76 -6.11 -0.53
N ILE A 116 -1.73 -6.07 0.37
CA ILE A 116 -1.86 -5.01 1.38
C ILE A 116 -1.32 -5.56 2.70
N SER A 117 -0.38 -4.86 3.31
CA SER A 117 0.30 -5.29 4.53
C SER A 117 0.17 -4.28 5.65
N PHE A 118 -0.37 -4.74 6.79
CA PHE A 118 -0.41 -4.00 8.03
C PHE A 118 0.49 -4.66 9.09
N PRO A 119 1.09 -3.88 10.00
CA PRO A 119 1.87 -4.43 11.09
C PRO A 119 0.98 -5.01 12.19
N TYR A 120 1.45 -6.07 12.84
CA TYR A 120 0.97 -6.39 14.18
C TYR A 120 1.36 -5.28 15.16
N PHE A 121 0.58 -5.10 16.23
CA PHE A 121 1.04 -4.33 17.37
C PHE A 121 2.38 -4.87 17.88
N ILE A 122 3.28 -3.97 18.27
CA ILE A 122 4.45 -4.38 19.03
C ILE A 122 3.91 -5.06 20.29
N LYS A 123 4.24 -6.33 20.47
CA LYS A 123 4.07 -6.95 21.78
C LYS A 123 5.09 -6.24 22.67
N ASP A 124 4.62 -5.36 23.55
CA ASP A 124 5.44 -4.91 24.67
C ASP A 124 6.03 -6.17 25.33
N GLY A 125 7.35 -6.11 25.56
CA GLY A 125 8.23 -7.26 25.74
C GLY A 125 7.72 -8.34 26.70
N ILE A 126 8.12 -9.58 26.41
CA ILE A 126 8.31 -10.60 27.46
C ILE A 126 9.66 -10.33 28.10
#